data_AF-A0A3T1ZJS8-F1
#
_entry.id   AF-A0A3T1ZJS8-F1
#
_cell.length_a   1.000
_cell.length_b   1.000
_cell.length_c   1.000
_cell.angle_alpha   90.00
_cell.angle_beta   90.00
_cell.angle_gamma   90.00
#
_symmetry.space_group_name_H-M   'P 1'
#
loop_
_entity.id
_entity.type
_entity.pdbx_description
1 polymer ?
#
loop_
_entity_poly.entity_id
_entity_poly.type
_entity_poly.pdbx_seq_one_letter_code
_entity_poly.pdbx_strand_id
1 'polypeptide(L)'
;MKKGMVLLTGFLLAFSIFLVGCGNSEKEAQENEQKNDNFYQTGMSYEKKLKNTYTILWDGSIDKIPNIDTFSNDNRQEVLDNLSNLENKLSELKKEIESDSSLTDVNEAYVSNMSDAISKLETMTIKLNAQVTTRGANTFDDDNFNLEIKELQSDIDDYLTKAVEIRKKYTPSVN
;
A
#
# COMPACT_ATOMS: atom_id res chain seq x y z
N MET A 1 -5.09 81.43 5.10
CA MET A 1 -5.42 80.28 4.22
C MET A 1 -4.11 79.64 3.77
N LYS A 2 -3.60 78.65 4.52
CA LYS A 2 -3.54 77.21 4.19
C LYS A 2 -2.78 76.89 2.87
N LYS A 3 -1.50 76.56 3.01
CA LYS A 3 -0.71 75.63 2.16
C LYS A 3 -0.08 74.67 3.17
N GLY A 4 -0.12 73.35 3.10
CA GLY A 4 -0.55 72.40 2.09
C GLY A 4 0.13 71.10 2.53
N MET A 5 -0.47 70.42 3.51
CA MET A 5 -0.07 69.09 3.96
C MET A 5 -0.37 68.09 2.84
N VAL A 6 0.62 67.66 2.07
CA VAL A 6 0.55 66.42 1.29
C VAL A 6 1.95 65.84 1.16
N LEU A 7 2.37 65.05 2.14
CA LEU A 7 3.61 64.26 2.04
C LEU A 7 3.57 63.00 2.92
N LEU A 8 2.38 62.40 3.09
CA LEU A 8 2.21 61.20 3.91
C LEU A 8 1.46 60.04 3.22
N THR A 9 0.99 60.22 2.00
CA THR A 9 0.24 59.20 1.24
C THR A 9 1.13 58.34 0.33
N GLY A 10 2.38 58.74 0.08
CA GLY A 10 3.32 57.97 -0.75
C GLY A 10 4.12 56.90 -0.01
N PHE A 11 4.22 56.98 1.32
CA PHE A 11 5.08 56.08 2.11
C PHE A 11 4.36 54.83 2.64
N LEU A 12 3.02 54.84 2.69
CA LEU A 12 2.22 53.71 3.18
C LEU A 12 1.87 52.68 2.08
N LEU A 13 1.95 53.04 0.80
CA LEU A 13 1.62 52.12 -0.29
C LEU A 13 2.73 51.12 -0.62
N ALA A 14 3.98 51.41 -0.23
CA ALA A 14 5.12 50.51 -0.45
C ALA A 14 5.22 49.40 0.62
N PHE A 15 4.55 49.54 1.77
CA PHE A 15 4.51 48.52 2.82
C PHE A 15 3.37 47.50 2.63
N SER A 16 2.33 47.82 1.84
CA SER A 16 1.19 46.93 1.63
C SER A 16 1.39 45.90 0.50
N ILE A 17 2.36 46.09 -0.39
CA ILE A 17 2.65 45.13 -1.47
C ILE A 17 3.65 44.06 -1.01
N PHE A 18 4.41 44.33 0.06
CA PHE A 18 5.40 43.38 0.59
C PHE A 18 4.79 42.31 1.53
N LEU A 19 3.56 42.51 2.00
CA LEU A 19 2.88 41.59 2.93
C LEU A 19 1.94 40.57 2.27
N VAL A 20 1.71 40.66 0.96
CA VAL A 20 0.84 39.72 0.22
C VAL A 20 1.64 38.62 -0.49
N GLY A 21 2.96 38.75 -0.59
CA GLY A 21 3.82 37.84 -1.37
C GLY A 21 4.49 36.69 -0.60
N CYS A 22 4.52 36.72 0.74
CA CYS A 22 5.22 35.71 1.56
C CYS A 22 4.29 34.69 2.26
N GLY A 23 2.99 34.98 2.37
CA GLY A 23 2.06 34.09 3.09
C GLY A 23 1.61 32.85 2.32
N ASN A 24 1.66 32.90 0.98
CA ASN A 24 1.22 31.77 0.14
C ASN A 24 2.27 30.67 0.03
N SER A 25 3.56 31.03 -0.08
CA SER A 25 4.66 30.07 -0.20
C SER A 25 4.89 29.26 1.07
N GLU A 26 4.74 29.88 2.25
CA GLU A 26 4.83 29.17 3.54
C GLU A 26 3.66 28.20 3.74
N LYS A 27 2.45 28.62 3.37
CA LYS A 27 1.25 27.77 3.45
C LYS A 27 1.33 26.58 2.50
N GLU A 28 1.74 26.80 1.24
CA GLU A 28 1.92 25.73 0.25
C GLU A 28 3.04 24.75 0.65
N ALA A 29 4.13 25.25 1.24
CA ALA A 29 5.20 24.40 1.76
C ALA A 29 4.70 23.50 2.91
N GLN A 30 3.95 24.08 3.86
CA GLN A 30 3.39 23.35 5.00
C GLN A 30 2.34 22.31 4.57
N GLU A 31 1.48 22.63 3.60
CA GLU A 31 0.51 21.67 3.06
C GLU A 31 1.18 20.49 2.35
N ASN A 32 2.27 20.73 1.61
CA ASN A 32 3.03 19.66 0.95
C ASN A 32 3.77 18.77 1.96
N GLU A 33 4.31 19.36 3.03
CA GLU A 33 4.95 18.62 4.12
C GLU A 33 3.93 17.69 4.82
N GLN A 34 2.75 18.22 5.17
CA GLN A 34 1.69 17.41 5.78
C GLN A 34 1.21 16.27 4.87
N LYS A 35 1.10 16.51 3.55
CA LYS A 35 0.75 15.44 2.59
C LYS A 35 1.81 14.34 2.56
N ASN A 36 3.10 14.71 2.58
CA ASN A 36 4.20 13.76 2.59
C ASN A 36 4.22 12.92 3.88
N ASP A 37 3.94 13.55 5.03
CA ASP A 37 3.84 12.84 6.32
C ASP A 37 2.70 11.82 6.32
N ASN A 38 1.53 12.24 5.85
CA ASN A 38 0.38 11.37 5.72
C ASN A 38 0.70 10.20 4.78
N PHE A 39 1.27 10.47 3.60
CA PHE A 39 1.72 9.44 2.68
C PHE A 39 2.68 8.45 3.36
N TYR A 40 3.66 8.95 4.12
CA TYR A 40 4.64 8.10 4.80
C TYR A 40 3.97 7.20 5.86
N GLN A 41 3.11 7.74 6.71
CA GLN A 41 2.45 6.96 7.76
C GLN A 41 1.43 5.97 7.19
N THR A 42 0.60 6.44 6.24
CA THR A 42 -0.40 5.62 5.57
C THR A 42 0.25 4.50 4.77
N GLY A 43 1.30 4.81 4.00
CA GLY A 43 2.06 3.83 3.24
C GLY A 43 2.63 2.72 4.14
N MET A 44 3.27 3.10 5.25
CA MET A 44 3.78 2.14 6.24
C MET A 44 2.69 1.22 6.81
N SER A 45 1.49 1.77 7.05
CA SER A 45 0.34 0.99 7.53
C SER A 45 -0.08 -0.06 6.50
N TYR A 46 -0.20 0.31 5.22
CA TYR A 46 -0.59 -0.62 4.16
C TYR A 46 0.49 -1.66 3.83
N GLU A 47 1.78 -1.30 3.86
CA GLU A 47 2.89 -2.26 3.77
C GLU A 47 2.74 -3.36 4.83
N LYS A 48 2.43 -2.97 6.08
CA LYS A 48 2.23 -3.91 7.19
C LYS A 48 0.96 -4.74 7.00
N LYS A 49 -0.16 -4.14 6.57
CA LYS A 49 -1.40 -4.87 6.28
C LYS A 49 -1.15 -5.92 5.20
N LEU A 50 -0.51 -5.56 4.09
CA LEU A 50 -0.21 -6.49 3.00
C LEU A 50 0.68 -7.64 3.48
N LYS A 51 1.75 -7.33 4.23
CA LYS A 51 2.63 -8.37 4.81
C LYS A 51 1.86 -9.34 5.71
N ASN A 52 1.00 -8.84 6.59
CA ASN A 52 0.17 -9.69 7.46
C ASN A 52 -0.81 -10.55 6.66
N THR A 53 -1.41 -9.99 5.60
CA THR A 53 -2.31 -10.73 4.71
C THR A 53 -1.55 -11.83 3.95
N TYR A 54 -0.34 -11.54 3.48
CA TYR A 54 0.52 -12.52 2.84
C TYR A 54 0.91 -13.68 3.78
N THR A 55 1.14 -13.42 5.06
CA THR A 55 1.37 -14.48 6.06
C THR A 55 0.19 -15.46 6.17
N ILE A 56 -1.05 -15.05 5.88
CA ILE A 56 -2.20 -15.97 5.85
C ILE A 56 -2.05 -16.98 4.71
N LEU A 57 -1.56 -16.56 3.54
CA LEU A 57 -1.32 -17.47 2.41
C LEU A 57 -0.27 -18.51 2.77
N TRP A 58 0.85 -18.08 3.36
CA TRP A 58 1.96 -18.97 3.66
C TRP A 58 1.65 -19.89 4.85
N ASP A 59 1.53 -19.32 6.05
CA ASP A 59 1.37 -20.06 7.30
C ASP A 59 -0.03 -20.68 7.43
N GLY A 60 -1.04 -20.03 6.84
CA GLY A 60 -2.44 -20.44 6.95
C GLY A 60 -2.89 -21.41 5.86
N SER A 61 -2.22 -21.45 4.70
CA SER A 61 -2.64 -22.27 3.58
C SER A 61 -1.53 -23.17 3.05
N ILE A 62 -0.42 -22.59 2.55
CA ILE A 62 0.65 -23.36 1.88
C ILE A 62 1.34 -24.33 2.85
N ASP A 63 1.84 -23.84 3.99
CA ASP A 63 2.55 -24.68 4.98
C ASP A 63 1.62 -25.72 5.64
N LYS A 64 0.30 -25.48 5.59
CA LYS A 64 -0.71 -26.40 6.12
C LYS A 64 -1.16 -27.48 5.15
N ILE A 65 -0.71 -27.46 3.89
CA ILE A 65 -0.90 -28.58 2.96
C ILE A 65 0.20 -29.59 3.29
N PRO A 66 -0.08 -30.66 4.06
CA PRO A 66 0.96 -31.59 4.47
C PRO A 66 1.35 -32.49 3.29
N ASN A 67 2.51 -33.14 3.41
CA ASN A 67 2.85 -34.28 2.56
C ASN A 67 1.71 -35.32 2.58
N ILE A 68 1.33 -35.76 1.38
CA ILE A 68 0.33 -36.77 0.91
C ILE A 68 -0.43 -37.63 1.92
N ASP A 69 0.17 -38.06 3.03
CA ASP A 69 -0.41 -39.07 3.94
C ASP A 69 -1.34 -38.50 5.03
N THR A 70 -1.38 -37.17 5.23
CA THR A 70 -2.08 -36.57 6.40
C THR A 70 -3.07 -35.45 6.08
N PHE A 71 -3.36 -35.19 4.81
CA PHE A 71 -4.37 -34.18 4.46
C PHE A 71 -5.78 -34.75 4.61
N SER A 72 -6.23 -34.74 5.86
CA SER A 72 -7.60 -35.05 6.23
C SER A 72 -8.57 -34.04 5.60
N ASN A 73 -9.85 -34.42 5.53
CA ASN A 73 -10.90 -33.50 5.09
C ASN A 73 -11.02 -32.26 5.99
N ASP A 74 -10.71 -32.38 7.29
CA ASP A 74 -10.76 -31.26 8.23
C ASP A 74 -9.66 -30.23 7.92
N ASN A 75 -8.42 -30.70 7.66
CA ASN A 75 -7.32 -29.83 7.26
C ASN A 75 -7.60 -29.16 5.91
N ARG A 76 -8.27 -29.87 5.00
CA ARG A 76 -8.70 -29.30 3.72
C ARG A 76 -9.67 -28.15 3.90
N GLN A 77 -10.70 -28.34 4.73
CA GLN A 77 -11.69 -27.30 4.97
C GLN A 77 -11.03 -26.07 5.62
N GLU A 78 -10.13 -26.28 6.58
CA GLU A 78 -9.39 -25.18 7.20
C GLU A 78 -8.56 -24.39 6.18
N VAL A 79 -7.87 -25.07 5.25
CA VAL A 79 -7.12 -24.41 4.17
C VAL A 79 -8.06 -23.62 3.26
N LEU A 80 -9.20 -24.19 2.85
CA LEU A 80 -10.20 -23.50 2.01
C LEU A 80 -10.78 -22.26 2.71
N ASP A 81 -11.06 -22.35 4.00
CA ASP A 81 -11.55 -21.23 4.80
C ASP A 81 -10.51 -20.11 4.90
N ASN A 82 -9.22 -20.47 5.07
CA ASN A 82 -8.12 -19.50 5.07
C ASN A 82 -7.95 -18.82 3.71
N LEU A 83 -8.11 -19.55 2.60
CA LEU A 83 -8.05 -18.99 1.25
C LEU A 83 -9.23 -18.04 0.97
N SER A 84 -10.45 -18.41 1.37
CA SER A 84 -11.62 -17.53 1.25
C SER A 84 -11.47 -16.24 2.07
N ASN A 85 -10.97 -16.35 3.30
CA ASN A 85 -10.64 -15.19 4.13
C ASN A 85 -9.56 -14.31 3.49
N LEU A 86 -8.55 -14.93 2.89
CA LEU A 86 -7.48 -14.23 2.18
C LEU A 86 -8.02 -13.47 0.95
N GLU A 87 -8.83 -14.10 0.11
CA GLU A 87 -9.47 -13.45 -1.06
C GLU A 87 -10.24 -12.19 -0.64
N ASN A 88 -11.04 -12.28 0.41
CA ASN A 88 -11.79 -11.14 0.93
C ASN A 88 -10.87 -10.01 1.41
N LYS A 89 -9.85 -10.34 2.22
CA LYS A 89 -8.89 -9.35 2.74
C LYS A 89 -8.08 -8.69 1.64
N LEU A 90 -7.68 -9.43 0.61
CA LEU A 90 -6.97 -8.87 -0.54
C LEU A 90 -7.86 -7.91 -1.32
N SER A 91 -9.12 -8.28 -1.59
CA SER A 91 -10.06 -7.43 -2.30
C SER A 91 -10.36 -6.13 -1.54
N GLU A 92 -10.56 -6.23 -0.21
CA GLU A 92 -10.77 -5.07 0.66
C GLU A 92 -9.53 -4.17 0.67
N LEU A 93 -8.35 -4.75 0.92
CA LEU A 93 -7.09 -4.01 0.98
C LEU A 93 -6.78 -3.29 -0.33
N LYS A 94 -7.04 -3.93 -1.47
CA LYS A 94 -6.87 -3.33 -2.80
C LYS A 94 -7.72 -2.08 -2.95
N LYS A 95 -9.02 -2.17 -2.61
CA LYS A 95 -9.95 -1.04 -2.68
C LYS A 95 -9.55 0.07 -1.73
N GLU A 96 -9.14 -0.25 -0.51
CA GLU A 96 -8.63 0.73 0.45
C GLU A 96 -7.45 1.51 -0.15
N ILE A 97 -6.44 0.81 -0.66
CA ILE A 97 -5.23 1.42 -1.23
C ILE A 97 -5.54 2.28 -2.46
N GLU A 98 -6.35 1.77 -3.38
CA GLU A 98 -6.67 2.47 -4.64
C GLU A 98 -7.56 3.72 -4.43
N SER A 99 -8.33 3.76 -3.34
CA SER A 99 -9.21 4.89 -3.00
C SER A 99 -8.61 5.87 -1.99
N ASP A 100 -7.44 5.58 -1.43
CA ASP A 100 -6.80 6.43 -0.44
C ASP A 100 -6.09 7.62 -1.09
N SER A 101 -6.74 8.79 -1.06
CA SER A 101 -6.19 10.02 -1.62
C SER A 101 -4.90 10.48 -0.96
N SER A 102 -4.63 10.07 0.29
CA SER A 102 -3.34 10.38 0.94
C SER A 102 -2.16 9.66 0.29
N LEU A 103 -2.44 8.62 -0.50
CA LEU A 103 -1.45 7.92 -1.31
C LEU A 103 -1.40 8.43 -2.75
N THR A 104 -2.55 8.40 -3.44
CA THR A 104 -2.62 8.69 -4.88
C THR A 104 -2.25 10.13 -5.22
N ASP A 105 -2.63 11.10 -4.38
CA ASP A 105 -2.28 12.51 -4.61
C ASP A 105 -0.77 12.78 -4.52
N VAL A 106 -0.02 11.89 -3.89
CA VAL A 106 1.42 12.05 -3.63
C VAL A 106 2.25 11.16 -4.55
N ASN A 107 1.85 9.91 -4.75
CA ASN A 107 2.58 8.95 -5.58
C ASN A 107 1.69 7.82 -6.12
N GLU A 108 1.16 7.99 -7.32
CA GLU A 108 0.38 6.94 -8.02
C GLU A 108 1.19 5.65 -8.27
N ALA A 109 2.51 5.75 -8.46
CA ALA A 109 3.35 4.58 -8.70
C ALA A 109 3.49 3.68 -7.46
N TYR A 110 3.43 4.25 -6.25
CA TYR A 110 3.35 3.49 -5.00
C TYR A 110 2.06 2.66 -4.97
N VAL A 111 0.92 3.29 -5.27
CA VAL A 111 -0.40 2.66 -5.29
C VAL A 111 -0.43 1.54 -6.34
N SER A 112 0.00 1.83 -7.57
CA SER A 112 0.08 0.82 -8.64
C SER A 112 0.94 -0.37 -8.22
N ASN A 113 2.11 -0.13 -7.62
CA ASN A 113 3.02 -1.18 -7.19
C ASN A 113 2.39 -2.09 -6.12
N MET A 114 1.65 -1.52 -5.17
CA MET A 114 0.94 -2.29 -4.14
C MET A 114 -0.27 -3.05 -4.73
N SER A 115 -1.03 -2.43 -5.64
CA SER A 115 -2.15 -3.09 -6.34
C SER A 115 -1.68 -4.26 -7.21
N ASP A 116 -0.52 -4.15 -7.84
CA ASP A 116 0.08 -5.24 -8.62
C ASP A 116 0.44 -6.43 -7.72
N ALA A 117 1.06 -6.16 -6.57
CA ALA A 117 1.37 -7.20 -5.58
C ALA A 117 0.11 -7.93 -5.11
N ILE A 118 -0.95 -7.18 -4.79
CA ILE A 118 -2.25 -7.75 -4.38
C ILE A 118 -2.85 -8.59 -5.51
N SER A 119 -2.81 -8.11 -6.76
CA SER A 119 -3.36 -8.84 -7.91
C SER A 119 -2.65 -10.18 -8.16
N LYS A 120 -1.34 -10.24 -7.94
CA LYS A 120 -0.60 -11.50 -8.00
C LYS A 120 -1.01 -12.45 -6.87
N LEU A 121 -1.19 -11.95 -5.64
CA LEU A 121 -1.71 -12.75 -4.52
C LEU A 121 -3.13 -13.28 -4.79
N GLU A 122 -4.03 -12.44 -5.30
CA GLU A 122 -5.40 -12.83 -5.66
C GLU A 122 -5.37 -13.98 -6.68
N THR A 123 -4.56 -13.84 -7.73
CA THR A 123 -4.40 -14.87 -8.76
C THR A 123 -3.91 -16.19 -8.18
N MET A 124 -2.90 -16.15 -7.30
CA MET A 124 -2.39 -17.37 -6.70
C MET A 124 -3.37 -18.00 -5.71
N THR A 125 -4.09 -17.19 -4.95
CA THR A 125 -5.09 -17.66 -4.00
C THR A 125 -6.17 -18.45 -4.74
N ILE A 126 -6.66 -17.93 -5.86
CA ILE A 126 -7.64 -18.61 -6.74
C ILE A 126 -7.07 -19.93 -7.27
N LYS A 127 -5.83 -19.93 -7.78
CA LYS A 127 -5.17 -21.14 -8.28
C LYS A 127 -5.02 -22.19 -7.18
N LEU A 128 -4.56 -21.79 -6.00
CA LEU A 128 -4.39 -22.67 -4.85
C LEU A 128 -5.72 -23.25 -4.38
N ASN A 129 -6.76 -22.43 -4.30
CA ASN A 129 -8.13 -22.85 -3.98
C ASN A 129 -8.64 -23.91 -4.97
N ALA A 130 -8.42 -23.69 -6.27
CA ALA A 130 -8.76 -24.67 -7.30
C ALA A 130 -7.99 -25.99 -7.14
N GLN A 131 -6.69 -25.93 -6.82
CA GLN A 131 -5.87 -27.13 -6.57
C GLN A 131 -6.37 -27.91 -5.33
N VAL A 132 -6.58 -27.22 -4.21
CA VAL A 132 -7.09 -27.85 -2.97
C VAL A 132 -8.45 -28.50 -3.20
N THR A 133 -9.33 -27.85 -3.97
CA THR A 133 -10.69 -28.33 -4.28
C THR A 133 -10.69 -29.51 -5.25
N THR A 134 -9.98 -29.42 -6.37
CA THR A 134 -10.08 -30.38 -7.49
C THR A 134 -9.22 -31.62 -7.28
N ARG A 135 -8.08 -31.45 -6.62
CA ARG A 135 -6.98 -32.42 -6.58
C ARG A 135 -6.81 -33.03 -5.19
N GLY A 136 -7.21 -32.30 -4.13
CA GLY A 136 -6.80 -32.61 -2.76
C GLY A 136 -5.29 -32.42 -2.58
N ALA A 137 -4.77 -32.46 -1.33
CA ALA A 137 -3.32 -32.27 -1.11
C ALA A 137 -2.45 -33.35 -1.75
N ASN A 138 -3.02 -34.51 -2.06
CA ASN A 138 -2.25 -35.69 -2.44
C ASN A 138 -1.63 -35.60 -3.85
N THR A 139 -1.86 -34.50 -4.57
CA THR A 139 -1.35 -34.27 -5.94
C THR A 139 -0.70 -32.89 -6.11
N PHE A 140 -0.21 -32.29 -5.01
CA PHE A 140 0.55 -31.03 -5.06
C PHE A 140 2.01 -31.19 -5.46
N ASP A 141 2.44 -32.40 -5.84
CA ASP A 141 3.76 -32.69 -6.44
C ASP A 141 3.90 -32.13 -7.88
N ASP A 142 3.10 -31.14 -8.25
CA ASP A 142 3.22 -30.41 -9.51
C ASP A 142 4.37 -29.41 -9.38
N ASP A 143 5.56 -29.81 -9.85
CA ASP A 143 6.77 -29.00 -9.81
C ASP A 143 6.56 -27.58 -10.39
N ASN A 144 5.67 -27.44 -11.37
CA ASN A 144 5.35 -26.13 -11.94
C ASN A 144 4.54 -25.27 -10.96
N PHE A 145 3.58 -25.85 -10.24
CA PHE A 145 2.82 -25.12 -9.22
C PHE A 145 3.70 -24.73 -8.03
N ASN A 146 4.59 -25.61 -7.59
CA ASN A 146 5.56 -25.31 -6.52
C ASN A 146 6.58 -24.25 -6.94
N LEU A 147 6.95 -24.19 -8.22
CA LEU A 147 7.76 -23.11 -8.78
C LEU A 147 6.98 -21.78 -8.75
N GLU A 148 5.73 -21.76 -9.21
CA GLU A 148 4.86 -20.58 -9.18
C GLU A 148 4.69 -20.03 -7.74
N ILE A 149 4.59 -20.90 -6.73
CA ILE A 149 4.58 -20.49 -5.31
C ILE A 149 5.87 -19.72 -4.93
N LYS A 150 7.03 -20.25 -5.30
CA LYS A 150 8.33 -19.63 -4.97
C LYS A 150 8.54 -18.32 -5.72
N GLU A 151 8.14 -18.28 -6.98
CA GLU A 151 8.17 -17.06 -7.80
C GLU A 151 7.28 -15.99 -7.19
N LEU A 152 6.07 -16.35 -6.75
CA LEU A 152 5.19 -15.42 -6.04
C LEU A 152 5.85 -14.86 -4.77
N GLN A 153 6.51 -15.69 -3.96
CA GLN A 153 7.20 -15.21 -2.76
C GLN A 153 8.26 -14.15 -3.13
N SER A 154 9.09 -14.45 -4.13
CA SER A 154 10.11 -13.51 -4.61
C SER A 154 9.49 -12.22 -5.14
N ASP A 155 8.40 -12.32 -5.90
CA ASP A 155 7.71 -11.16 -6.46
C ASP A 155 7.15 -10.24 -5.37
N ILE A 156 6.48 -10.81 -4.36
CA ILE A 156 5.86 -10.03 -3.28
C ILE A 156 6.91 -9.34 -2.42
N ASP A 157 8.04 -9.99 -2.15
CA ASP A 157 9.16 -9.39 -1.45
C ASP A 157 9.76 -8.22 -2.25
N ASP A 158 9.87 -8.34 -3.58
CA ASP A 158 10.32 -7.24 -4.46
C ASP A 158 9.34 -6.06 -4.44
N TYR A 159 8.03 -6.32 -4.57
CA TYR A 159 7.02 -5.28 -4.49
C TYR A 159 7.05 -4.53 -3.15
N LEU A 160 7.14 -5.26 -2.03
CA LEU A 160 7.21 -4.66 -0.70
C LEU A 160 8.50 -3.85 -0.52
N THR A 161 9.63 -4.36 -1.02
CA THR A 161 10.91 -3.64 -0.97
C THR A 161 10.82 -2.33 -1.75
N LYS A 162 10.29 -2.38 -2.97
CA LYS A 162 10.11 -1.20 -3.81
C LYS A 162 9.10 -0.21 -3.21
N ALA A 163 8.03 -0.68 -2.57
CA ALA A 163 7.09 0.18 -1.86
C ALA A 163 7.80 0.97 -0.74
N VAL A 164 8.61 0.29 0.07
CA VAL A 164 9.43 0.90 1.13
C VAL A 164 10.41 1.91 0.55
N GLU A 165 11.08 1.59 -0.56
CA GLU A 165 12.01 2.49 -1.23
C GLU A 165 11.33 3.76 -1.76
N ILE A 166 10.15 3.63 -2.38
CA ILE A 166 9.36 4.78 -2.81
C ILE A 166 8.96 5.61 -1.60
N ARG A 167 8.42 4.96 -0.56
CA ARG A 167 7.96 5.63 0.66
C ARG A 167 9.05 6.45 1.34
N LYS A 168 10.25 5.88 1.49
CA LYS A 168 11.40 6.55 2.14
C LYS A 168 11.86 7.81 1.44
N LYS A 169 11.51 8.03 0.15
CA LYS A 169 11.81 9.29 -0.55
C LYS A 169 11.00 10.46 0.01
N TYR A 170 9.89 10.19 0.68
CA TYR A 170 9.02 11.17 1.32
C TYR A 170 9.36 11.16 2.81
N THR A 171 10.41 11.91 3.16
CA THR A 171 10.91 11.98 4.53
C THR A 171 9.83 12.62 5.41
N PRO A 172 9.44 11.99 6.54
CA PRO A 172 8.51 12.61 7.45
C PRO A 172 9.15 13.84 8.11
N SER A 173 8.37 14.91 8.27
CA SER A 173 8.70 16.01 9.16
C SER A 173 8.86 15.41 10.56
N VAL A 174 10.04 15.61 11.15
CA VAL A 174 10.44 14.87 12.35
C VAL A 174 9.57 15.31 13.54
N ASN A 175 8.97 14.34 14.25
CA ASN A 175 8.42 14.51 15.61
C ASN A 175 9.47 15.03 16.60
#